data_AF-A0A1G7JN59-F1
#
_entry.id   AF-A0A1G7JN59-F1
#
_cell.length_a   1.000
_cell.length_b   1.000
_cell.length_c   1.000
_cell.angle_alpha   90.00
_cell.angle_beta   90.00
_cell.angle_gamma   90.00
#
_symmetry.space_group_name_H-M   'P 1'
#
loop_
_entity.id
_entity.type
_entity.pdbx_description
1 polymer ?
#
loop_
_entity_poly.entity_id
_entity_poly.type
_entity_poly.pdbx_seq_one_letter_code
_entity_poly.pdbx_strand_id
1 'polypeptide(L)'
;MRSFAICAGILTLCMPVVPVALWAQGAVPIQFETLTTPGEFTIYFTDLQYSADQVWFVSGSCESADEVAVISVQDYAYSADLTVFLARYAFEADQVVCVANPGQAPQAFWDAYPQK
;
A
#
# COMPACT_ATOMS: atom_id res chain seq x y z
N MET A 1 -3.05 -39.60 -48.76
CA MET A 1 -4.06 -38.61 -49.16
C MET A 1 -5.06 -38.47 -48.01
N ARG A 2 -5.13 -37.24 -47.48
CA ARG A 2 -6.06 -36.64 -46.50
C ARG A 2 -7.02 -37.54 -45.70
N SER A 3 -6.69 -37.70 -44.43
CA SER A 3 -7.65 -37.97 -43.34
C SER A 3 -8.35 -36.67 -42.95
N PHE A 4 -9.68 -36.68 -42.90
CA PHE A 4 -10.50 -35.65 -42.27
C PHE A 4 -10.59 -35.96 -40.77
N ALA A 5 -10.07 -35.04 -39.94
CA ALA A 5 -10.11 -35.14 -38.49
C ALA A 5 -11.28 -34.32 -37.92
N ILE A 6 -11.91 -34.95 -36.93
CA ILE A 6 -13.15 -34.63 -36.25
C ILE A 6 -13.00 -33.39 -35.36
N CYS A 7 -14.08 -32.61 -35.27
CA CYS A 7 -14.26 -31.50 -34.32
C CYS A 7 -13.95 -31.93 -32.89
N ALA A 8 -12.98 -31.27 -32.25
CA ALA A 8 -12.84 -31.27 -30.80
C ALA A 8 -13.06 -29.85 -30.29
N GLY A 9 -14.17 -29.67 -29.59
CA GLY A 9 -14.58 -28.39 -28.99
C GLY A 9 -13.57 -27.93 -27.96
N ILE A 10 -13.14 -26.68 -28.09
CA ILE A 10 -12.38 -25.99 -27.06
C ILE A 10 -13.41 -25.51 -26.03
N LEU A 11 -13.52 -26.26 -24.93
CA LEU A 11 -14.06 -25.76 -23.67
C LEU A 11 -13.13 -24.63 -23.22
N THR A 12 -13.51 -23.39 -23.52
CA THR A 12 -12.87 -22.21 -22.94
C THR A 12 -13.20 -22.22 -21.45
N LEU A 13 -12.25 -22.70 -20.64
CA LEU A 13 -12.24 -22.53 -19.21
C LEU A 13 -12.29 -21.02 -18.93
N CYS A 14 -13.47 -20.51 -18.58
CA CYS A 14 -13.60 -19.26 -17.85
C CYS A 14 -12.89 -19.45 -16.52
N MET A 15 -11.61 -19.07 -16.46
CA MET A 15 -10.96 -18.86 -15.18
C MET A 15 -11.72 -17.70 -14.51
N PRO A 16 -12.38 -17.91 -13.36
CA PRO A 16 -12.79 -16.78 -12.56
C PRO A 16 -11.49 -16.07 -12.21
N VAL A 17 -11.38 -14.80 -12.62
CA VAL A 17 -10.42 -13.87 -12.06
C VAL A 17 -10.86 -13.74 -10.60
N VAL A 18 -10.39 -14.64 -9.75
CA VAL A 18 -10.53 -14.50 -8.31
C VAL A 18 -9.78 -13.21 -8.01
N PRO A 19 -10.42 -12.18 -7.40
CA PRO A 19 -9.67 -11.06 -6.90
C PRO A 19 -8.69 -11.65 -5.90
N VAL A 20 -7.41 -11.69 -6.30
CA VAL A 20 -6.33 -12.11 -5.41
C VAL A 20 -6.46 -11.18 -4.23
N ALA A 21 -6.86 -11.73 -3.10
CA ALA A 21 -7.04 -10.92 -1.94
C ALA A 21 -5.64 -10.39 -1.56
N LEU A 22 -5.49 -9.06 -1.60
CA LEU A 22 -4.21 -8.35 -1.53
C LEU A 22 -3.38 -8.64 -0.28
N TRP A 23 -3.94 -9.33 0.73
CA TRP A 23 -3.27 -9.69 1.98
C TRP A 23 -2.18 -10.78 1.86
N ALA A 24 -2.00 -11.37 0.67
CA ALA A 24 -0.90 -12.31 0.39
C ALA A 24 0.43 -11.62 0.01
N GLN A 25 0.44 -10.29 -0.16
CA GLN A 25 1.64 -9.51 -0.39
C GLN A 25 2.06 -8.94 0.97
N GLY A 26 3.24 -9.32 1.47
CA GLY A 26 3.73 -8.88 2.77
C GLY A 26 3.68 -7.36 2.92
N ALA A 27 3.72 -6.88 4.17
CA ALA A 27 3.68 -5.46 4.48
C ALA A 27 4.72 -4.69 3.64
N VAL A 28 4.27 -3.66 2.91
CA VAL A 28 5.15 -2.85 2.07
C VAL A 28 6.06 -2.00 2.96
N PRO A 29 7.39 -2.14 2.85
CA PRO A 29 8.30 -1.32 3.63
C PRO A 29 8.28 0.13 3.15
N ILE A 30 7.96 1.06 4.05
CA ILE A 30 8.05 2.49 3.83
C ILE A 30 9.13 3.09 4.71
N GLN A 31 9.79 4.12 4.21
CA GLN A 31 10.77 4.90 4.94
C GLN A 31 10.39 6.38 4.87
N PHE A 32 10.35 7.07 6.00
CA PHE A 32 10.22 8.52 5.99
C PHE A 32 11.50 9.18 5.46
N GLU A 33 11.33 10.18 4.61
CA GLU A 33 12.39 11.01 4.07
C GLU A 33 13.30 11.53 5.19
N THR A 34 14.60 11.55 4.90
CA THR A 34 15.62 12.13 5.78
C THR A 34 16.42 13.15 4.99
N LEU A 35 17.24 13.96 5.68
CA LEU A 35 18.10 14.95 5.04
C LEU A 35 19.05 14.37 3.97
N THR A 36 19.34 13.07 4.03
CA THR A 36 20.27 12.39 3.12
C THR A 36 19.58 11.59 2.02
N THR A 37 18.26 11.38 2.10
CA THR A 37 17.50 10.53 1.20
C THR A 37 16.20 11.22 0.84
N PRO A 38 16.16 11.99 -0.27
CA PRO A 38 14.96 12.71 -0.64
C PRO A 38 13.82 11.73 -0.97
N GLY A 39 12.62 12.05 -0.52
CA GLY A 39 11.41 11.32 -0.86
C GLY A 39 10.91 11.73 -2.24
N GLU A 40 10.68 10.76 -3.12
CA GLU A 40 10.09 11.04 -4.45
C GLU A 40 8.56 10.93 -4.42
N PHE A 41 8.00 10.31 -3.39
CA PHE A 41 6.57 10.10 -3.23
C PHE A 41 6.05 10.89 -2.04
N THR A 42 5.15 11.83 -2.29
CA THR A 42 4.62 12.71 -1.25
C THR A 42 3.25 12.24 -0.75
N ILE A 43 3.07 12.23 0.55
CA ILE A 43 1.82 11.77 1.18
C ILE A 43 1.26 12.83 2.13
N TYR A 44 -0.07 12.90 2.20
CA TYR A 44 -0.78 13.66 3.21
C TYR A 44 -1.62 12.69 4.04
N PHE A 45 -1.51 12.75 5.37
CA PHE A 45 -2.37 11.96 6.24
C PHE A 45 -3.67 12.70 6.56
N THR A 46 -4.80 12.05 6.30
CA THR A 46 -6.13 12.56 6.65
C THR A 46 -6.72 11.78 7.82
N ASP A 47 -7.56 12.44 8.62
CA ASP A 47 -8.42 11.86 9.65
C ASP A 47 -9.76 11.34 9.08
N LEU A 48 -10.06 11.61 7.81
CA LEU A 48 -11.32 11.28 7.17
C LEU A 48 -11.14 10.16 6.14
N GLN A 49 -11.53 8.93 6.50
CA GLN A 49 -11.40 7.76 5.62
C GLN A 49 -12.06 7.95 4.25
N TYR A 50 -13.21 8.62 4.18
CA TYR A 50 -13.93 8.83 2.91
C TYR A 50 -13.27 9.86 1.98
N SER A 51 -12.29 10.62 2.49
CA SER A 51 -11.50 11.60 1.72
C SER A 51 -10.14 11.04 1.31
N ALA A 52 -9.82 9.80 1.70
CA ALA A 52 -8.55 9.17 1.39
C ALA A 52 -8.56 8.50 0.02
N ASP A 53 -7.45 8.62 -0.69
CA ASP A 53 -7.19 7.89 -1.93
C ASP A 53 -6.83 6.42 -1.62
N GLN A 54 -6.20 6.18 -0.46
CA GLN A 54 -5.88 4.85 0.06
C GLN A 54 -6.05 4.76 1.57
N VAL A 55 -6.46 3.58 2.03
CA VAL A 55 -6.46 3.22 3.44
C VAL A 55 -5.30 2.28 3.74
N TRP A 56 -4.41 2.70 4.66
CA TRP A 56 -3.24 1.93 5.05
C TRP A 56 -3.38 1.39 6.46
N PHE A 57 -2.93 0.15 6.69
CA PHE A 57 -2.71 -0.38 8.02
C PHE A 57 -1.21 -0.54 8.27
N VAL A 58 -0.72 0.04 9.37
CA VAL A 58 0.68 -0.08 9.76
C VAL A 58 0.87 -1.32 10.62
N SER A 59 1.56 -2.33 10.10
CA SER A 59 1.78 -3.61 10.80
C SER A 59 2.89 -3.56 11.85
N GLY A 60 3.72 -2.51 11.84
CA GLY A 60 4.83 -2.33 12.78
C GLY A 60 6.12 -1.83 12.11
N SER A 61 7.26 -2.11 12.73
CA SER A 61 8.59 -1.79 12.20
C SER A 61 9.12 -2.89 11.28
N CYS A 62 9.87 -2.51 10.25
CA CYS A 62 10.64 -3.41 9.38
C CYS A 62 12.01 -2.81 9.03
N GLU A 63 12.76 -2.41 10.05
CA GLU A 63 14.11 -1.83 9.96
C GLU A 63 15.13 -2.65 9.13
N SER A 64 14.88 -3.95 8.93
CA SER A 64 15.75 -4.85 8.15
C SER A 64 15.33 -5.03 6.68
N ALA A 65 14.38 -4.23 6.18
CA ALA A 65 13.94 -4.33 4.80
C ALA A 65 15.00 -3.77 3.83
N ASP A 66 15.35 -4.55 2.81
CA ASP A 66 16.38 -4.16 1.82
C ASP A 66 15.84 -3.17 0.77
N GLU A 67 14.57 -3.29 0.40
CA GLU A 67 13.88 -2.40 -0.54
C GLU A 67 12.76 -1.65 0.19
N VAL A 68 12.87 -0.32 0.23
CA VAL A 68 11.94 0.57 0.92
C VAL A 68 11.41 1.65 -0.02
N ALA A 69 10.13 1.97 0.09
CA ALA A 69 9.55 3.14 -0.55
C ALA A 69 9.81 4.37 0.31
N VAL A 70 10.59 5.33 -0.18
CA VAL A 70 10.89 6.56 0.54
C VAL A 70 9.76 7.57 0.32
N ILE A 71 9.14 8.02 1.41
CA ILE A 71 7.98 8.90 1.42
C ILE A 71 8.28 10.22 2.13
N SER A 72 7.73 11.32 1.61
CA SER A 72 7.76 12.63 2.26
C SER A 72 6.36 13.00 2.72
N VAL A 73 6.21 13.48 3.96
CA VAL A 73 4.89 13.84 4.52
C VAL A 73 4.66 15.33 4.35
N GLN A 74 3.55 15.68 3.72
CA GLN A 74 3.14 17.05 3.43
C GLN A 74 2.10 17.53 4.44
N ASP A 75 2.08 18.84 4.67
CA ASP A 75 1.10 19.48 5.56
C ASP A 75 -0.28 19.65 4.93
N TYR A 76 -0.36 19.59 3.59
CA TYR A 76 -1.58 19.86 2.83
C TYR A 76 -1.82 18.85 1.71
N ALA A 77 -3.07 18.39 1.59
CA ALA A 77 -3.50 17.42 0.58
C ALA A 77 -3.17 17.82 -0.87
N TYR A 78 -3.31 19.11 -1.22
CA TYR A 78 -3.06 19.57 -2.59
C TYR A 78 -1.57 19.54 -3.00
N SER A 79 -0.66 19.39 -2.04
CA SER A 79 0.78 19.27 -2.25
C SER A 79 1.27 17.81 -2.24
N ALA A 80 0.38 16.86 -1.98
CA ALA A 80 0.70 15.45 -1.89
C ALA A 80 0.25 14.69 -3.15
N ASP A 81 1.01 13.67 -3.52
CA ASP A 81 0.64 12.74 -4.59
C ASP A 81 -0.47 11.78 -4.15
N LEU A 82 -0.56 11.51 -2.84
CA LEU A 82 -1.51 10.58 -2.25
C LEU A 82 -2.05 11.06 -0.90
N THR A 83 -3.37 11.04 -0.73
CA THR A 83 -4.02 11.21 0.57
C THR A 83 -4.25 9.84 1.23
N VAL A 84 -3.69 9.65 2.42
CA VAL A 84 -3.71 8.38 3.15
C VAL A 84 -4.50 8.51 4.44
N PHE A 85 -5.41 7.56 4.68
CA PHE A 85 -6.01 7.34 6.00
C PHE A 85 -5.35 6.13 6.67
N LEU A 86 -4.98 6.25 7.95
CA LEU A 86 -4.43 5.14 8.71
C LEU A 86 -5.55 4.38 9.43
N ALA A 87 -5.80 3.14 9.00
CA ALA A 87 -6.77 2.24 9.58
C ALA A 87 -6.30 1.65 10.91
N ARG A 88 -7.27 1.34 11.77
CA ARG A 88 -7.04 0.69 13.07
C ARG A 88 -6.78 -0.81 12.89
N TYR A 89 -7.43 -1.44 11.92
CA TYR A 89 -7.32 -2.88 11.69
C TYR A 89 -6.95 -3.20 10.24
N ALA A 90 -6.17 -4.27 10.04
CA ALA A 90 -5.71 -4.68 8.71
C ALA A 90 -6.85 -5.00 7.72
N PHE A 91 -8.00 -5.47 8.20
CA PHE A 91 -9.14 -5.80 7.33
C PHE A 91 -9.87 -4.56 6.78
N GLU A 92 -9.59 -3.38 7.34
CA GLU A 92 -10.14 -2.09 6.89
C GLU A 92 -9.27 -1.43 5.81
N ALA A 93 -8.06 -1.96 5.60
CA ALA A 93 -7.05 -1.34 4.76
C ALA A 93 -6.98 -1.95 3.36
N ASP A 94 -6.73 -1.08 2.39
CA ASP A 94 -6.39 -1.46 1.03
C ASP A 94 -4.95 -1.99 0.96
N GLN A 95 -4.08 -1.45 1.82
CA GLN A 95 -2.65 -1.74 1.85
C GLN A 95 -2.15 -1.96 3.28
N VAL A 96 -1.28 -2.94 3.46
CA VAL A 96 -0.53 -3.11 4.71
C VAL A 96 0.89 -2.57 4.50
N VAL A 97 1.35 -1.71 5.39
CA VAL A 97 2.69 -1.10 5.35
C VAL A 97 3.45 -1.40 6.64
N CYS A 98 4.77 -1.43 6.56
CA CYS A 98 5.67 -1.48 7.72
C CYS A 98 6.68 -0.35 7.63
N VAL A 99 7.09 0.20 8.78
CA VAL A 99 7.96 1.38 8.82
C VAL A 99 9.41 0.96 9.05
N ALA A 100 10.29 1.27 8.10
CA ALA A 100 11.71 0.92 8.19
C ALA A 100 12.51 1.86 9.11
N ASN A 101 12.05 3.08 9.35
CA ASN A 101 12.74 4.05 10.22
C ASN A 101 11.76 4.80 11.17
N PRO A 102 11.08 4.09 12.09
CA PRO A 102 10.05 4.70 12.93
C PRO A 102 10.55 5.88 13.78
N GLY A 103 11.84 5.90 14.14
CA GLY A 103 12.46 7.02 14.86
C GLY A 103 12.62 8.32 14.04
N GLN A 104 12.30 8.30 12.74
CA GLN A 104 12.29 9.48 11.86
C GLN A 104 10.87 9.85 11.41
N ALA A 105 9.84 9.17 11.93
CA ALA A 105 8.47 9.46 11.57
C ALA A 105 8.06 10.88 12.01
N PRO A 106 7.53 11.71 11.10
CA PRO A 106 7.10 13.06 11.42
C PRO A 106 5.87 13.07 12.33
N GLN A 107 5.63 14.18 13.03
CA GLN A 107 4.52 14.28 13.98
C GLN A 107 3.16 14.00 13.33
N ALA A 108 2.94 14.47 12.09
CA ALA A 108 1.71 14.23 11.33
C ALA A 108 1.38 12.74 11.16
N PHE A 109 2.39 11.86 11.07
CA PHE A 109 2.15 10.42 11.06
C PHE A 109 1.58 9.93 12.39
N TRP A 110 2.14 10.38 13.51
CA TRP A 110 1.70 9.98 14.85
C TRP A 110 0.34 10.55 15.23
N ASP A 111 0.03 11.75 14.73
CA ASP A 111 -1.28 12.38 14.91
C ASP A 111 -2.38 11.61 14.17
N ALA A 112 -2.07 11.10 12.97
CA ALA A 112 -2.97 10.24 12.20
C ALA A 112 -3.00 8.78 12.69
N TYR A 113 -1.96 8.34 13.41
CA TYR A 113 -1.85 6.96 13.85
C TYR A 113 -2.98 6.61 14.83
N PRO A 114 -3.77 5.55 14.58
CA PRO A 114 -4.89 5.19 15.44
C PRO A 114 -4.41 4.91 16.86
N GLN A 115 -4.74 5.80 17.79
CA GLN A 115 -4.51 5.59 19.22
C GLN A 115 -5.43 4.45 19.69
N LYS A 116 -4.92 3.55 20.54
CA LYS A 116 -5.65 2.36 21.03
C LYS A 116 -6.94 2.73 21.73
#